data_AF-A0AAN6MB49-F1
#
_entry.id   AF-A0AAN6MB49-F1
#
_cell.length_a   1.000
_cell.length_b   1.000
_cell.length_c   1.000
_cell.angle_alpha   90.00
_cell.angle_beta   90.00
_cell.angle_gamma   90.00
#
_symmetry.space_group_name_H-M   'P 1'
#
loop_
_entity.id
_entity.type
_entity.pdbx_description
1 polymer ?
#
loop_
_entity_poly.entity_id
_entity_poly.type
_entity_poly.pdbx_seq_one_letter_code
_entity_poly.pdbx_strand_id
1 'polypeptide(L)'
;GITFCSPPTTLYWFDPVTILTNELLSGATIALPSQIVTILTVLRIASQIMFGFFLTATLLSFVLIFLSPLAISSRWWSLPLAVVSFLQMMIVLAASVVGTVISVAFKYAAEAQRELNIHVDLGVKMWVLMWLATGFSVWAFAVHSGMGCCCTSRRDLRIGRRVVREGRGVRG
;
A
#
# COMPACT_ATOMS: atom_id res chain seq x y z
N GLY A 1 2.96 -14.92 -28.68
CA GLY A 1 3.61 -13.87 -27.87
C GLY A 1 2.70 -12.66 -27.84
N ILE A 2 2.59 -11.99 -26.70
CA ILE A 2 1.79 -10.76 -26.59
C ILE A 2 2.34 -9.70 -27.56
N THR A 3 1.55 -9.30 -28.54
CA THR A 3 1.95 -8.35 -29.59
C THR A 3 1.72 -6.90 -29.19
N PHE A 4 0.89 -6.66 -28.17
CA PHE A 4 0.55 -5.32 -27.69
C PHE A 4 0.26 -5.32 -26.19
N CYS A 5 0.86 -4.36 -25.47
CA CYS A 5 0.50 -4.03 -24.10
C CYS A 5 0.03 -2.57 -24.06
N SER A 6 -1.09 -2.32 -23.41
CA SER A 6 -1.58 -0.96 -23.19
C SER A 6 -0.57 -0.17 -22.34
N PRO A 7 -0.27 1.10 -22.67
CA PRO A 7 0.63 1.92 -21.87
C PRO A 7 0.07 2.14 -20.45
N PRO A 8 0.93 2.28 -19.43
CA PRO A 8 0.47 2.53 -18.07
C PRO A 8 -0.26 3.88 -18.00
N THR A 9 -1.48 3.88 -17.48
CA THR A 9 -2.26 5.11 -17.27
C THR A 9 -2.41 5.38 -15.78
N THR A 10 -2.32 6.66 -15.39
CA THR A 10 -2.60 7.09 -14.02
C THR A 10 -4.07 6.90 -13.70
N LEU A 11 -4.40 6.42 -12.49
CA LEU A 11 -5.79 6.12 -12.09
C LEU A 11 -6.47 5.11 -13.02
N TYR A 12 -5.69 4.15 -13.53
CA TYR A 12 -6.19 3.06 -14.35
C TYR A 12 -7.32 2.30 -13.62
N TRP A 13 -8.32 1.93 -14.40
CA TRP A 13 -9.35 0.99 -14.00
C TRP A 13 -9.65 0.11 -15.21
N PHE A 14 -9.92 -1.17 -14.95
CA PHE A 14 -10.26 -2.12 -16.01
C PHE A 14 -11.73 -1.95 -16.38
N ASP A 15 -12.00 -1.49 -17.61
CA ASP A 15 -13.35 -1.42 -18.17
C ASP A 15 -13.62 -2.71 -18.97
N PRO A 16 -14.32 -3.70 -18.40
CA PRO A 16 -14.55 -4.96 -19.09
C PRO A 16 -15.44 -4.79 -20.32
N VAL A 17 -16.34 -3.80 -20.36
CA VAL A 17 -17.32 -3.67 -21.44
C VAL A 17 -16.62 -3.27 -22.73
N THR A 18 -15.87 -2.17 -22.68
CA THR A 18 -15.17 -1.64 -23.86
C THR A 18 -14.10 -2.59 -24.37
N ILE A 19 -13.39 -3.27 -23.46
CA ILE A 19 -12.37 -4.24 -23.82
C ILE A 19 -12.99 -5.47 -24.49
N LEU A 20 -14.07 -6.04 -23.93
CA LEU A 20 -14.72 -7.20 -24.53
C LEU A 20 -15.42 -6.86 -25.86
N THR A 21 -15.99 -5.65 -26.00
CA THR A 21 -16.60 -5.23 -27.28
C THR A 21 -15.56 -4.90 -28.35
N ASN A 22 -14.39 -4.37 -27.99
CA ASN A 22 -13.34 -4.09 -28.98
C ASN A 22 -12.62 -5.36 -29.44
N GLU A 23 -12.45 -6.35 -28.56
CA GLU A 23 -11.66 -7.54 -28.84
C GLU A 23 -12.48 -8.75 -29.33
N LEU A 24 -13.75 -8.90 -28.91
CA LEU A 24 -14.54 -10.12 -29.21
C LEU A 24 -15.80 -9.87 -30.06
N LEU A 25 -16.39 -8.67 -30.03
CA LEU A 25 -17.60 -8.35 -30.79
C LEU A 25 -17.48 -6.96 -31.39
N SER A 26 -16.79 -6.82 -32.53
CA SER A 26 -16.60 -5.55 -33.27
C SER A 26 -17.92 -4.78 -33.51
N GLY A 27 -18.40 -4.04 -32.50
CA GLY A 27 -19.61 -3.21 -32.57
C GLY A 27 -20.95 -3.81 -32.10
N ALA A 28 -21.03 -4.96 -31.43
CA ALA A 28 -22.32 -5.44 -30.92
C ALA A 28 -22.64 -4.84 -29.54
N THR A 29 -23.63 -3.95 -29.47
CA THR A 29 -24.12 -3.39 -28.20
C THR A 29 -24.98 -4.43 -27.48
N ILE A 30 -24.52 -4.91 -26.33
CA ILE A 30 -25.32 -5.76 -25.45
C ILE A 30 -25.79 -4.87 -24.31
N ALA A 31 -27.11 -4.75 -24.14
CA ALA A 31 -27.69 -4.04 -23.02
C ALA A 31 -27.30 -4.76 -21.72
N LEU A 32 -26.28 -4.25 -21.02
CA LEU A 32 -25.84 -4.82 -19.75
C LEU A 32 -26.91 -4.59 -18.67
N PRO A 33 -27.34 -5.65 -17.96
CA PRO A 33 -28.30 -5.52 -16.86
C PRO A 33 -27.78 -4.59 -15.76
N SER A 34 -28.70 -3.89 -15.11
CA SER A 34 -28.44 -2.84 -14.11
C SER A 34 -27.59 -3.29 -12.91
N GLN A 35 -27.53 -4.60 -12.63
CA GLN A 35 -26.72 -5.17 -11.56
C GLN A 35 -25.21 -5.15 -11.86
N ILE A 36 -24.82 -5.28 -13.14
CA ILE A 36 -23.41 -5.33 -13.54
C ILE A 36 -22.80 -3.93 -13.49
N VAL A 37 -23.52 -2.90 -13.96
CA VAL A 37 -23.04 -1.51 -13.93
C VAL A 37 -22.74 -1.01 -12.51
N THR A 38 -23.48 -1.49 -11.50
CA THR A 38 -23.21 -1.17 -10.09
C THR A 38 -21.88 -1.77 -9.62
N ILE A 39 -21.60 -3.04 -9.94
CA ILE A 39 -20.34 -3.72 -9.57
C ILE A 39 -19.15 -3.07 -10.28
N LEU A 40 -19.30 -2.72 -11.56
CA LEU A 40 -18.26 -2.01 -12.33
C LEU A 40 -17.93 -0.65 -11.70
N THR A 41 -18.94 0.07 -11.21
CA THR A 41 -18.74 1.36 -10.53
C THR A 41 -17.95 1.18 -9.23
N VAL A 42 -18.27 0.15 -8.44
CA VAL A 42 -17.52 -0.17 -7.21
C VAL A 42 -16.07 -0.54 -7.53
N LEU A 43 -15.84 -1.38 -8.54
CA LEU A 43 -14.50 -1.78 -8.97
C LEU A 43 -13.67 -0.59 -9.46
N ARG A 44 -14.29 0.33 -10.22
CA ARG A 44 -13.64 1.56 -10.68
C ARG A 44 -13.18 2.42 -9.51
N ILE A 45 -14.07 2.67 -8.55
CA ILE A 45 -13.75 3.45 -7.35
C ILE A 45 -12.66 2.75 -6.54
N ALA A 46 -12.77 1.44 -6.34
CA ALA A 46 -11.78 0.66 -5.58
C ALA A 46 -10.38 0.71 -6.21
N SER A 47 -10.28 0.58 -7.54
CA SER A 47 -9.00 0.68 -8.27
C SER A 47 -8.36 2.06 -8.11
N GLN A 48 -9.17 3.13 -8.25
CA GLN A 48 -8.68 4.50 -8.08
C GLN A 48 -8.26 4.80 -6.63
N ILE A 49 -9.03 4.31 -5.65
CA ILE A 49 -8.69 4.44 -4.22
C ILE A 49 -7.39 3.70 -3.90
N MET A 50 -7.22 2.46 -4.39
CA MET A 50 -5.99 1.69 -4.18
C MET A 50 -4.76 2.46 -4.70
N PHE A 51 -4.83 2.98 -5.93
CA PHE A 51 -3.76 3.78 -6.51
C PHE A 51 -3.47 5.04 -5.69
N GLY A 52 -4.51 5.78 -5.30
CA GLY A 52 -4.37 6.97 -4.46
C GLY A 52 -3.75 6.67 -3.10
N PHE A 53 -4.15 5.59 -2.44
CA PHE A 53 -3.59 5.18 -1.15
C PHE A 53 -2.12 4.78 -1.24
N PHE A 54 -1.71 4.02 -2.26
CA PHE A 54 -0.28 3.72 -2.44
C PHE A 54 0.54 4.97 -2.76
N LEU A 55 0.03 5.87 -3.60
CA LEU A 55 0.73 7.10 -3.94
C LEU A 55 0.90 8.02 -2.71
N THR A 56 -0.21 8.28 -2.00
CA THR A 56 -0.20 9.10 -0.77
C THR A 56 0.70 8.50 0.30
N ALA A 57 0.67 7.19 0.51
CA ALA A 57 1.56 6.52 1.45
C ALA A 57 3.03 6.62 1.05
N THR A 58 3.35 6.57 -0.25
CA THR A 58 4.72 6.74 -0.75
C THR A 58 5.22 8.15 -0.47
N LEU A 59 4.39 9.17 -0.71
CA LEU A 59 4.73 10.56 -0.39
C LEU A 59 4.88 10.79 1.11
N LEU A 60 3.97 10.24 1.93
CA LEU A 60 4.09 10.28 3.39
C LEU A 60 5.38 9.63 3.86
N SER A 61 5.74 8.48 3.30
CA SER A 61 6.98 7.77 3.64
C SER A 61 8.22 8.60 3.28
N PHE A 62 8.22 9.25 2.11
CA PHE A 62 9.28 10.17 1.72
C PHE A 62 9.44 11.31 2.73
N VAL A 63 8.34 11.96 3.11
CA VAL A 63 8.34 13.05 4.10
C VAL A 63 8.79 12.56 5.49
N LEU A 64 8.35 11.37 5.91
CA LEU A 64 8.77 10.75 7.17
C LEU A 64 10.29 10.54 7.23
N ILE A 65 10.92 10.09 6.14
CA ILE A 65 12.38 9.90 6.09
C ILE A 65 13.13 11.20 6.40
N PHE A 66 12.69 12.35 5.88
CA PHE A 66 13.31 13.65 6.18
C PHE A 66 13.01 14.16 7.59
N LEU A 67 11.85 13.80 8.16
CA LEU A 67 11.46 14.22 9.50
C LEU A 67 12.02 13.31 10.60
N SER A 68 12.38 12.06 10.30
CA SER A 68 12.91 11.10 11.29
C SER A 68 14.12 11.61 12.09
N PRO A 69 15.10 12.35 11.52
CA PRO A 69 16.19 12.95 12.30
C PRO A 69 15.72 13.94 13.38
N LEU A 70 14.61 14.66 13.13
CA LEU A 70 14.04 15.61 14.08
C LEU A 70 13.42 14.88 15.29
N ALA A 71 12.89 13.68 15.09
CA ALA A 71 12.36 12.82 16.17
C ALA A 71 13.43 12.51 17.23
N ILE A 72 14.69 12.33 16.80
CA ILE A 72 15.81 11.99 17.69
C ILE A 72 16.20 13.18 18.56
N SER A 73 16.08 14.40 18.03
CA SER A 73 16.47 15.64 18.72
C SER A 73 15.46 16.08 19.79
N SER A 74 14.14 15.89 19.55
CA SER A 74 13.10 16.44 20.42
C SER A 74 12.00 15.42 20.71
N ARG A 75 11.76 15.14 22.00
CA ARG A 75 10.66 14.27 22.46
C ARG A 75 9.26 14.81 22.13
N TRP A 76 9.15 16.11 21.85
CA TRP A 76 7.89 16.70 21.38
C TRP A 76 7.56 16.35 19.93
N TRP A 77 8.57 16.06 19.11
CA TRP A 77 8.38 15.71 17.69
C TRP A 77 8.15 14.21 17.47
N SER A 78 8.46 13.36 18.45
CA SER A 78 8.25 11.92 18.34
C SER A 78 6.77 11.51 18.40
N LEU A 79 5.94 12.22 19.17
CA LEU A 79 4.48 11.97 19.22
C LEU A 79 3.77 12.22 17.88
N PRO A 80 3.89 13.40 17.24
CA PRO A 80 3.25 13.63 15.95
C PRO A 80 3.79 12.69 14.87
N LEU A 81 5.08 12.35 14.90
CA LEU A 81 5.65 11.38 13.95
C LEU A 81 5.12 9.95 14.15
N ALA A 82 4.90 9.53 15.39
CA ALA A 82 4.25 8.25 15.67
C ALA A 82 2.82 8.21 15.11
N VAL A 83 2.03 9.28 15.28
CA VAL A 83 0.67 9.39 14.73
C VAL A 83 0.69 9.36 13.19
N VAL A 84 1.59 10.11 12.55
CA VAL A 84 1.71 10.10 11.08
C VAL A 84 2.13 8.72 10.57
N SER A 85 3.07 8.04 11.23
CA SER A 85 3.46 6.67 10.87
C SER A 85 2.33 5.65 11.05
N PHE A 86 1.48 5.83 12.07
CA PHE A 86 0.28 5.01 12.27
C PHE A 86 -0.73 5.19 11.13
N LEU A 87 -0.99 6.44 10.74
CA LEU A 87 -1.87 6.74 9.60
C LEU A 87 -1.31 6.17 8.30
N GLN A 88 -0.01 6.30 8.06
CA GLN A 88 0.66 5.71 6.90
C GLN A 88 0.52 4.19 6.87
N MET A 89 0.72 3.52 8.00
CA MET A 89 0.53 2.08 8.14
C MET A 89 -0.90 1.65 7.82
N MET A 90 -1.91 2.37 8.34
CA MET A 90 -3.32 2.10 8.08
C MET A 90 -3.68 2.26 6.60
N ILE A 91 -3.18 3.32 5.94
CA ILE A 91 -3.44 3.57 4.52
C ILE A 91 -2.84 2.45 3.64
N VAL A 92 -1.59 2.05 3.87
CA VAL A 92 -0.94 0.98 3.10
C VAL A 92 -1.61 -0.37 3.33
N LEU A 93 -2.02 -0.65 4.57
CA LEU A 93 -2.72 -1.88 4.91
C LEU A 93 -4.08 -1.95 4.20
N ALA A 94 -4.87 -0.87 4.26
CA ALA A 94 -6.15 -0.79 3.57
C ALA A 94 -6.00 -0.96 2.05
N ALA A 95 -5.01 -0.30 1.45
CA ALA A 95 -4.71 -0.44 0.02
C ALA A 95 -4.32 -1.87 -0.37
N SER A 96 -3.52 -2.54 0.48
CA SER A 96 -3.07 -3.91 0.24
C SER A 96 -4.20 -4.94 0.34
N VAL A 97 -5.14 -4.72 1.26
CA VAL A 97 -6.37 -5.52 1.37
C VAL A 97 -7.21 -5.36 0.12
N VAL A 98 -7.49 -4.12 -0.30
CA VAL A 98 -8.28 -3.83 -1.52
C VAL A 98 -7.61 -4.45 -2.75
N GLY A 99 -6.29 -4.28 -2.91
CA GLY A 99 -5.54 -4.88 -4.02
C GLY A 99 -5.57 -6.40 -4.04
N THR A 100 -5.53 -7.03 -2.85
CA THR A 100 -5.66 -8.49 -2.73
C THR A 100 -7.05 -8.96 -3.16
N VAL A 101 -8.11 -8.28 -2.70
CA VAL A 101 -9.49 -8.62 -3.06
C VAL A 101 -9.71 -8.50 -4.56
N ILE A 102 -9.26 -7.40 -5.19
CA ILE A 102 -9.38 -7.20 -6.64
C ILE A 102 -8.61 -8.28 -7.41
N SER A 103 -7.39 -8.60 -6.98
CA SER A 103 -6.55 -9.61 -7.64
C SER A 103 -7.22 -10.99 -7.61
N VAL A 104 -7.72 -11.42 -6.44
CA VAL A 104 -8.39 -12.73 -6.29
C VAL A 104 -9.73 -12.76 -7.03
N ALA A 105 -10.51 -11.68 -6.97
CA ALA A 105 -11.78 -11.57 -7.68
C ALA A 105 -11.58 -11.67 -9.20
N PHE A 106 -10.54 -11.04 -9.74
CA PHE A 106 -10.21 -11.12 -11.17
C PHE A 106 -9.83 -12.55 -11.58
N LYS A 107 -8.98 -13.23 -10.80
CA LYS A 107 -8.62 -14.62 -11.07
C LYS A 107 -9.86 -15.52 -11.11
N TYR A 108 -10.71 -15.41 -10.09
CA TYR A 108 -11.94 -16.19 -10.02
C TYR A 108 -12.89 -15.90 -11.20
N ALA A 109 -13.07 -14.63 -11.55
CA ALA A 109 -13.95 -14.23 -12.65
C ALA A 109 -13.42 -14.70 -14.02
N ALA A 110 -12.11 -14.66 -14.24
CA ALA A 110 -11.50 -15.07 -15.49
C ALA A 110 -11.50 -16.60 -15.67
N GLU A 111 -11.28 -17.37 -14.60
CA GLU A 111 -11.26 -18.84 -14.64
C GLU A 111 -12.67 -19.47 -14.59
N ALA A 112 -13.70 -18.70 -14.28
CA ALA A 112 -15.09 -19.20 -14.26
C ALA A 112 -15.59 -19.63 -15.65
N GLN A 113 -15.00 -19.11 -16.73
CA GLN A 113 -15.36 -19.46 -18.12
C GLN A 113 -14.68 -20.78 -18.52
N ARG A 114 -15.28 -21.92 -18.12
CA ARG A 114 -14.74 -23.27 -18.37
C ARG A 114 -14.61 -23.64 -19.85
N GLU A 115 -15.34 -22.96 -20.73
CA GLU A 115 -15.33 -23.20 -22.18
C GLU A 115 -13.98 -22.85 -22.83
N LEU A 116 -13.20 -21.92 -22.25
CA LEU A 116 -11.96 -21.43 -22.85
C LEU A 116 -10.67 -22.00 -22.26
N ASN A 117 -10.72 -22.81 -21.18
CA ASN A 117 -9.54 -23.39 -20.52
C ASN A 117 -8.38 -22.37 -20.31
N ILE A 118 -8.71 -21.14 -19.90
CA ILE A 118 -7.73 -20.08 -19.65
C ILE A 118 -7.34 -20.12 -18.17
N HIS A 119 -6.05 -20.32 -17.89
CA HIS A 119 -5.49 -20.17 -16.55
C HIS A 119 -4.93 -18.75 -16.40
N VAL A 120 -5.30 -18.05 -15.31
CA VAL A 120 -4.83 -16.68 -15.07
C VAL A 120 -3.90 -16.68 -13.86
N ASP A 121 -2.62 -16.49 -14.15
CA ASP A 121 -1.61 -16.31 -13.12
C ASP A 121 -1.57 -14.86 -12.62
N LEU A 122 -1.65 -14.70 -11.30
CA LEU A 122 -1.46 -13.42 -10.65
C LEU A 122 0.03 -13.04 -10.73
N GLY A 123 0.29 -11.78 -11.07
CA GLY A 123 1.66 -11.25 -11.08
C GLY A 123 2.28 -11.30 -9.69
N VAL A 124 3.06 -12.34 -9.39
CA VAL A 124 3.71 -12.57 -8.08
C VAL A 124 4.50 -11.34 -7.63
N LYS A 125 5.18 -10.66 -8.56
CA LYS A 125 5.97 -9.46 -8.27
C LYS A 125 5.12 -8.35 -7.65
N MET A 126 3.94 -8.06 -8.21
CA MET A 126 3.03 -7.02 -7.68
C MET A 126 2.56 -7.39 -6.27
N TRP A 127 2.16 -8.65 -6.09
CA TRP A 127 1.62 -9.15 -4.83
C TRP A 127 2.68 -9.12 -3.72
N VAL A 128 3.90 -9.56 -4.01
CA VAL A 128 5.03 -9.52 -3.07
C VAL A 128 5.38 -8.08 -2.69
N LEU A 129 5.50 -7.17 -3.66
CA LEU A 129 5.87 -5.77 -3.39
C LEU A 129 4.83 -5.05 -2.51
N MET A 130 3.55 -5.35 -2.73
CA MET A 130 2.44 -4.77 -1.96
C MET A 130 2.50 -5.18 -0.48
N TRP A 131 2.64 -6.48 -0.20
CA TRP A 131 2.73 -6.98 1.18
C TRP A 131 4.07 -6.62 1.85
N LEU A 132 5.15 -6.54 1.08
CA LEU A 132 6.45 -6.06 1.56
C LEU A 132 6.39 -4.59 1.95
N ALA A 133 5.69 -3.74 1.18
CA ALA A 133 5.43 -2.35 1.57
C ALA A 133 4.62 -2.25 2.87
N THR A 134 3.66 -3.16 3.08
CA THR A 134 2.91 -3.25 4.35
C THR A 134 3.82 -3.68 5.50
N GLY A 135 4.73 -4.62 5.28
CA GLY A 135 5.73 -5.01 6.28
C GLY A 135 6.61 -3.83 6.71
N PHE A 136 7.09 -3.04 5.74
CA PHE A 136 7.89 -1.85 6.03
C PHE A 136 7.11 -0.73 6.72
N SER A 137 5.81 -0.55 6.42
CA SER A 137 4.99 0.45 7.10
C SER A 137 4.73 0.09 8.56
N VAL A 138 4.48 -1.20 8.85
CA VAL A 138 4.37 -1.71 10.22
C VAL A 138 5.67 -1.53 10.98
N TRP A 139 6.81 -1.84 10.36
CA TRP A 139 8.13 -1.61 10.95
C TRP A 139 8.38 -0.13 11.25
N ALA A 140 8.05 0.76 10.31
CA ALA A 140 8.20 2.21 10.49
C ALA A 140 7.38 2.72 11.68
N PHE A 141 6.14 2.23 11.84
CA PHE A 141 5.30 2.55 13.00
C PHE A 141 5.87 2.02 14.31
N ALA A 142 6.37 0.77 14.33
CA ALA A 142 6.99 0.19 15.53
C ALA A 142 8.22 1.01 15.99
N VAL A 143 9.06 1.44 15.05
CA VAL A 143 10.24 2.27 15.36
C VAL A 143 9.84 3.65 15.89
N HIS A 144 8.89 4.34 15.25
CA HIS A 144 8.47 5.68 15.68
C HIS A 144 7.69 5.66 17.01
N SER A 145 6.85 4.64 17.24
CA SER A 145 6.16 4.46 18.53
C SER A 145 7.13 4.12 19.66
N GLY A 146 8.15 3.28 19.41
CA GLY A 146 9.21 2.98 20.38
C GLY A 146 10.03 4.22 20.78
N MET A 147 10.40 5.06 19.80
CA MET A 147 11.12 6.30 20.06
C MET A 147 10.31 7.33 20.88
N GLY A 148 8.99 7.36 20.70
CA GLY A 148 8.11 8.28 21.43
C GLY A 148 7.75 7.83 22.84
N CYS A 149 7.53 6.53 23.06
CA CYS A 149 7.04 6.00 24.33
C CYS A 149 8.15 5.47 25.25
N CYS A 150 9.18 4.81 24.72
CA CYS A 150 10.09 3.97 25.53
C CYS A 150 11.56 4.40 25.48
N CYS A 151 12.00 5.13 24.46
CA CYS A 151 13.39 5.54 24.32
C CYS A 151 13.68 6.91 24.97
N THR A 152 14.87 7.05 25.57
CA THR A 152 15.33 8.35 26.07
C THR A 152 15.80 9.21 24.89
N SER A 153 15.36 10.47 24.80
CA SER A 153 15.81 11.37 23.74
C SER A 153 17.28 11.74 23.96
N ARG A 154 18.07 11.89 22.88
CA ARG A 154 19.47 12.33 22.98
C ARG A 154 19.61 13.68 23.68
N ARG A 155 18.58 14.53 23.63
CA ARG A 155 18.55 15.80 24.37
C ARG A 155 18.52 15.60 25.89
N ASP A 156 17.76 14.63 26.38
CA ASP A 156 17.71 14.34 27.83
C ASP A 156 19.05 13.79 28.34
N LEU A 157 19.82 13.11 27.49
CA LEU A 157 21.20 12.70 27.79
C LEU A 157 22.18 13.90 27.76
N ARG A 158 22.09 14.77 26.74
CA ARG A 158 22.95 15.96 26.63
C ARG A 158 22.74 16.98 27.75
N ILE A 159 21.51 17.15 28.23
CA ILE A 159 21.16 18.06 29.32
C ILE A 159 21.49 17.42 30.70
N GLY A 160 21.84 16.14 30.74
CA GLY A 160 22.14 15.42 31.99
C GLY A 160 20.90 15.07 32.84
N ARG A 161 19.68 15.22 32.28
CA ARG A 161 18.43 14.83 32.95
C ARG A 161 18.32 13.32 33.13
N ARG A 162 18.94 12.54 32.24
CA ARG A 162 19.17 11.09 32.42
C ARG A 162 20.61 10.75 32.10
N VAL A 163 21.20 9.84 32.86
CA VAL A 163 22.55 9.32 32.64
C VAL A 163 22.49 7.99 31.89
N VAL A 164 23.36 7.81 30.90
CA VAL A 164 23.60 6.47 30.33
C VAL A 164 24.22 5.64 31.44
N ARG A 165 23.54 4.56 31.85
CA ARG A 165 24.10 3.63 32.83
C ARG A 165 25.18 2.85 32.09
N GLU A 166 26.42 3.33 32.19
CA GLU A 166 27.63 2.66 31.68
C GLU A 166 27.58 1.20 32.18
N GLY A 167 27.31 0.26 31.28
CA GLY A 167 27.35 -1.15 31.60
C GLY A 167 28.77 -1.48 32.02
N ARG A 168 28.93 -1.93 33.27
CA ARG A 168 30.14 -2.50 33.89
C ARG A 168 31.14 -3.04 32.85
N GLY A 169 32.09 -2.19 32.47
CA GLY A 169 33.35 -2.62 31.87
C GLY A 169 34.17 -3.32 32.94
N VAL A 170 34.64 -4.52 32.61
CA VAL A 170 35.58 -5.34 33.36
C VAL A 170 36.73 -4.47 33.89
N ARG A 171 36.94 -4.49 35.22
CA ARG A 171 38.17 -3.99 35.84
C ARG A 171 39.22 -5.08 35.71
N GLY A 172 40.43 -4.68 35.28
CA GLY A 172 41.74 -5.19 35.71
C GLY A 172 41.96 -6.68 35.62
#